data_AF-A0A0M4LI50-F1
#
_entry.id   AF-A0A0M4LI50-F1
#
_cell.length_a   1.000
_cell.length_b   1.000
_cell.length_c   1.000
_cell.angle_alpha   90.00
_cell.angle_beta   90.00
_cell.angle_gamma   90.00
#
_symmetry.space_group_name_H-M   'P 1'
#
loop_
_entity.id
_entity.type
_entity.pdbx_description
1 polymer ?
#
loop_
_entity_poly.entity_id
_entity_poly.type
_entity_poly.pdbx_seq_one_letter_code
_entity_poly.pdbx_strand_id
1 'polypeptide(L)'
;MNKIYKLLPLFLGLISLQVYSAGCAGSNGNCAEPSKYILTMTKLELCTSVPNTGPYDVTCNGATTVGTGSLEFDVTSVSAGQAIATFASTKGLPIGTTFTHIKPTMLRKIQLQGSVSVSGSGFTTFTCHTDSSATLNGANKYNRLLAGKTSGSPTLMTYYLNTDSGEQTQNGVTYTSQNAANLMKQCLNQDCSSTYSWTNYNKDLPTSTDSRFGLSIEDITNSDDDFSMIFALKEPYTVSEVAPKIDIAFGTKMSLSADTSNGTSCSISPYYVKSEITITD
;
A
#
# COMPACT_ATOMS: atom_id res chain seq x y z
N MET A 1 -1.61 -3.09 -57.63
CA MET A 1 -1.52 -3.96 -56.44
C MET A 1 -0.11 -3.84 -55.86
N ASN A 2 0.05 -3.15 -54.73
CA ASN A 2 0.77 -3.69 -53.56
C ASN A 2 0.74 -2.67 -52.41
N LYS A 3 0.17 -3.14 -51.31
CA LYS A 3 -0.07 -2.42 -50.05
C LYS A 3 1.25 -2.37 -49.28
N ILE A 4 1.84 -1.19 -49.13
CA ILE A 4 2.82 -0.91 -48.07
C ILE A 4 2.03 -0.24 -46.95
N TYR A 5 1.37 -1.05 -46.14
CA TYR A 5 0.84 -0.68 -44.84
C TYR A 5 1.52 -1.55 -43.80
N LYS A 6 1.83 -0.94 -42.65
CA LYS A 6 2.27 -1.56 -41.40
C LYS A 6 3.73 -2.00 -41.41
N LEU A 7 4.62 -1.12 -40.94
CA LEU A 7 5.81 -1.45 -40.16
C LEU A 7 6.44 -0.15 -39.65
N LEU A 8 5.67 0.58 -38.83
CA LEU A 8 6.24 1.45 -37.82
C LEU A 8 5.53 1.08 -36.51
N PRO A 9 5.97 0.03 -35.81
CA PRO A 9 5.50 -0.21 -34.46
C PRO A 9 6.00 0.96 -33.63
N LEU A 10 5.10 1.90 -33.36
CA LEU A 10 4.86 2.49 -32.04
C LEU A 10 6.08 2.43 -31.11
N PHE A 11 7.11 3.19 -31.45
CA PHE A 11 8.30 3.43 -30.62
C PHE A 11 8.02 4.54 -29.59
N LEU A 12 6.76 4.69 -29.15
CA LEU A 12 6.45 5.23 -27.83
C LEU A 12 6.38 4.05 -26.88
N GLY A 13 7.56 3.50 -26.58
CA GLY A 13 7.72 2.69 -25.39
C GLY A 13 7.26 3.55 -24.22
N LEU A 14 6.09 3.24 -23.68
CA LEU A 14 5.77 3.46 -22.28
C LEU A 14 6.91 2.79 -21.52
N ILE A 15 7.94 3.57 -21.21
CA ILE A 15 8.96 3.18 -20.24
C ILE A 15 8.14 3.00 -18.97
N SER A 16 7.78 1.75 -18.68
CA SER A 16 7.25 1.39 -17.38
C SER A 16 8.36 1.74 -16.39
N LEU A 17 8.26 2.93 -15.77
CA LEU A 17 9.15 3.31 -14.69
C LEU A 17 8.85 2.39 -13.52
N GLN A 18 9.50 1.22 -13.51
CA GLN A 18 9.47 0.37 -12.32
C GLN A 18 10.24 1.12 -11.23
N VAL A 19 9.54 1.47 -10.16
CA VAL A 19 10.19 2.10 -9.01
C VAL A 19 10.94 1.00 -8.26
N TYR A 20 12.26 0.98 -8.41
CA TYR A 20 13.10 -0.03 -7.78
C TYR A 20 13.46 0.32 -6.33
N SER A 21 13.64 -0.73 -5.54
CA SER A 21 14.12 -0.66 -4.16
C SER A 21 15.00 -1.87 -3.86
N ALA A 22 16.05 -1.67 -3.06
CA ALA A 22 17.11 -2.66 -2.80
C ALA A 22 16.96 -3.43 -1.46
N GLY A 23 15.99 -3.06 -0.61
CA GLY A 23 15.69 -3.72 0.67
C GLY A 23 14.53 -3.00 1.39
N CYS A 24 13.78 -3.72 2.24
CA CYS A 24 12.70 -3.13 3.03
C CYS A 24 13.20 -1.86 3.71
N ALA A 25 12.37 -0.82 3.78
CA ALA A 25 12.84 0.50 4.20
C ALA A 25 13.28 0.55 5.68
N GLY A 26 13.03 -0.51 6.45
CA GLY A 26 13.68 -0.79 7.73
C GLY A 26 14.73 -1.91 7.63
N SER A 27 15.83 -1.75 8.37
CA SER A 27 16.98 -2.66 8.43
C SER A 27 16.74 -4.05 9.05
N ASN A 28 15.51 -4.36 9.50
CA ASN A 28 15.18 -5.58 10.25
C ASN A 28 13.99 -6.40 9.68
N GLY A 29 13.44 -6.03 8.53
CA GLY A 29 12.24 -6.67 7.98
C GLY A 29 12.55 -7.81 7.01
N ASN A 30 11.89 -8.96 7.18
CA ASN A 30 11.85 -9.99 6.16
C ASN A 30 10.81 -9.60 5.12
N CYS A 31 11.23 -9.36 3.88
CA CYS A 31 10.35 -8.86 2.82
C CYS A 31 10.64 -9.49 1.47
N ALA A 32 9.63 -9.48 0.59
CA ALA A 32 9.74 -9.99 -0.76
C ALA A 32 8.77 -9.28 -1.71
N GLU A 33 8.87 -9.64 -2.99
CA GLU A 33 7.89 -9.25 -4.00
C GLU A 33 6.69 -10.20 -3.96
N PRO A 34 5.45 -9.69 -3.84
CA PRO A 34 4.28 -10.52 -3.99
C PRO A 34 4.04 -10.85 -5.47
N SER A 35 3.50 -12.04 -5.73
CA SER A 35 2.94 -12.41 -7.03
C SER A 35 1.59 -11.73 -7.33
N LYS A 36 0.83 -11.38 -6.27
CA LYS A 36 -0.41 -10.61 -6.34
C LYS A 36 -0.49 -9.63 -5.19
N TYR A 37 -0.84 -8.40 -5.49
CA TYR A 37 -1.17 -7.37 -4.50
C TYR A 37 -2.30 -6.54 -5.07
N ILE A 38 -3.52 -6.89 -4.66
CA ILE A 38 -4.75 -6.32 -5.18
C ILE A 38 -5.32 -5.34 -4.16
N LEU A 39 -5.53 -4.12 -4.62
CA LEU A 39 -6.14 -3.01 -3.89
C LEU A 39 -7.48 -2.64 -4.52
N THR A 40 -8.36 -2.04 -3.72
CA THR A 40 -9.59 -1.41 -4.21
C THR A 40 -9.58 0.06 -3.82
N MET A 41 -9.55 0.96 -4.81
CA MET A 41 -9.64 2.40 -4.60
C MET A 41 -11.09 2.86 -4.76
N THR A 42 -11.57 3.64 -3.80
CA THR A 42 -12.96 4.15 -3.77
C THR A 42 -13.06 5.61 -4.14
N LYS A 43 -11.98 6.37 -3.89
CA LYS A 43 -11.91 7.80 -4.18
C LYS A 43 -10.47 8.22 -4.50
N LEU A 44 -10.33 9.24 -5.35
CA LEU A 44 -9.07 9.89 -5.65
C LEU A 44 -9.25 11.41 -5.66
N GLU A 45 -8.42 12.12 -4.91
CA GLU A 45 -8.44 13.58 -4.78
C GLU A 45 -7.05 14.17 -5.09
N LEU A 46 -7.02 15.34 -5.73
CA LEU A 46 -5.82 16.16 -5.88
C LEU A 46 -5.81 17.27 -4.83
N CYS A 47 -4.66 17.56 -4.23
CA CYS A 47 -4.51 18.59 -3.20
C CYS A 47 -3.53 19.67 -3.66
N THR A 48 -3.83 20.91 -3.32
CA THR A 48 -2.92 22.04 -3.58
C THR A 48 -1.82 22.14 -2.52
N SER A 49 -2.09 21.63 -1.32
CA SER A 49 -1.11 21.45 -0.25
C SER A 49 -1.58 20.43 0.79
N VAL A 50 -0.69 20.09 1.72
CA VAL A 50 -0.99 19.30 2.92
C VAL A 50 -0.35 19.97 4.15
N PRO A 51 -0.94 19.87 5.35
CA PRO A 51 -0.40 20.55 6.54
C PRO A 51 0.89 19.93 7.08
N ASN A 52 1.17 18.65 6.80
CA ASN A 52 2.32 17.90 7.30
C ASN A 52 2.46 17.94 8.84
N THR A 53 1.34 17.85 9.57
CA THR A 53 1.36 17.97 11.05
C THR A 53 1.74 16.67 11.76
N GLY A 54 1.70 15.54 11.07
CA GLY A 54 2.11 14.24 11.61
C GLY A 54 1.87 13.08 10.64
N PRO A 55 2.30 11.86 11.01
CA PRO A 55 2.16 10.68 10.13
C PRO A 55 0.71 10.27 9.89
N TYR A 56 -0.22 10.69 10.76
CA TYR A 56 -1.65 10.41 10.65
C TYR A 56 -2.49 11.51 9.98
N ASP A 57 -1.87 12.63 9.61
CA ASP A 57 -2.58 13.76 9.01
C ASP A 57 -2.77 13.57 7.50
N VAL A 58 -3.97 13.14 7.12
CA VAL A 58 -4.40 12.98 5.72
C VAL A 58 -5.24 14.15 5.21
N THR A 59 -5.09 15.33 5.80
CA THR A 59 -5.79 16.55 5.36
C THR A 59 -5.30 16.98 3.97
N CYS A 60 -6.25 17.12 3.04
CA CYS A 60 -5.99 17.50 1.65
C CYS A 60 -6.54 18.91 1.43
N ASN A 61 -5.66 19.92 1.48
CA ASN A 61 -6.08 21.31 1.29
C ASN A 61 -6.36 21.58 -0.19
N GLY A 62 -7.40 22.37 -0.48
CA GLY A 62 -7.82 22.65 -1.85
C GLY A 62 -8.21 21.39 -2.63
N ALA A 63 -8.75 20.39 -1.93
CA ALA A 63 -9.10 19.09 -2.49
C ALA A 63 -10.02 19.23 -3.72
N THR A 64 -9.64 18.57 -4.81
CA THR A 64 -10.50 18.36 -5.97
C THR A 64 -10.64 16.87 -6.21
N THR A 65 -11.86 16.35 -6.07
CA THR A 65 -12.14 14.94 -6.34
C THR A 65 -12.09 14.68 -7.85
N VAL A 66 -11.21 13.77 -8.26
CA VAL A 66 -11.04 13.36 -9.66
C VAL A 66 -11.56 11.96 -9.92
N GLY A 67 -11.83 11.15 -8.89
CA GLY A 67 -12.40 9.83 -9.08
C GLY A 67 -13.24 9.40 -7.89
N THR A 68 -14.37 8.75 -8.16
CA THR A 68 -15.22 8.05 -7.18
C THR A 68 -15.70 6.75 -7.79
N GLY A 69 -15.89 5.71 -6.98
CA GLY A 69 -16.41 4.43 -7.43
C GLY A 69 -15.78 3.27 -6.68
N SER A 70 -15.49 2.18 -7.40
CA SER A 70 -14.79 1.02 -6.86
C SER A 70 -13.89 0.47 -7.96
N LEU A 71 -12.62 0.83 -7.92
CA LEU A 71 -11.60 0.34 -8.85
C LEU A 71 -10.73 -0.70 -8.16
N GLU A 72 -10.86 -1.95 -8.56
CA GLU A 72 -9.94 -3.01 -8.17
C GLU A 72 -8.77 -3.10 -9.15
N PHE A 73 -7.53 -3.16 -8.65
CA PHE A 73 -6.33 -3.27 -9.46
C PHE A 73 -5.21 -4.02 -8.73
N ASP A 74 -4.40 -4.74 -9.50
CA ASP A 74 -3.25 -5.50 -9.01
C ASP A 74 -1.96 -4.70 -9.25
N VAL A 75 -1.33 -4.18 -8.19
CA VAL A 75 -0.15 -3.30 -8.32
C VAL A 75 1.09 -4.02 -8.85
N THR A 76 1.09 -5.36 -8.89
CA THR A 76 2.16 -6.15 -9.53
C THR A 76 2.05 -6.15 -11.06
N SER A 77 0.93 -5.66 -11.61
CA SER A 77 0.71 -5.52 -13.03
C SER A 77 1.01 -4.12 -13.54
N VAL A 78 1.67 -4.03 -14.70
CA VAL A 78 1.88 -2.76 -15.43
C VAL A 78 0.58 -2.08 -15.85
N SER A 79 -0.54 -2.82 -15.88
CA SER A 79 -1.86 -2.28 -16.21
C SER A 79 -2.51 -1.48 -15.08
N ALA A 80 -2.02 -1.57 -13.84
CA ALA A 80 -2.62 -0.88 -12.70
C ALA A 80 -2.60 0.64 -12.87
N GLY A 81 -1.49 1.21 -13.34
CA GLY A 81 -1.38 2.64 -13.61
C GLY A 81 -2.40 3.13 -14.67
N GLN A 82 -2.61 2.33 -15.72
CA GLN A 82 -3.58 2.65 -16.79
C GLN A 82 -5.03 2.62 -16.29
N ALA A 83 -5.34 1.66 -15.41
CA ALA A 83 -6.66 1.57 -14.80
C ALA A 83 -6.97 2.81 -13.95
N ILE A 84 -5.98 3.29 -13.18
CA ILE A 84 -6.12 4.50 -12.36
C ILE A 84 -6.25 5.76 -13.24
N ALA A 85 -5.45 5.85 -14.31
CA ALA A 85 -5.56 6.93 -15.28
C ALA A 85 -6.97 7.05 -15.88
N THR A 86 -7.65 5.92 -16.07
CA THR A 86 -9.03 5.88 -16.58
C THR A 86 -10.07 6.19 -15.49
N PHE A 87 -9.80 5.83 -14.24
CA PHE A 87 -10.67 6.11 -13.09
C PHE A 87 -10.71 7.61 -12.75
N ALA A 88 -9.63 8.33 -12.99
CA ALA A 88 -9.56 9.76 -12.76
C ALA A 88 -10.16 10.57 -13.93
N SER A 89 -11.29 11.23 -13.69
CA SER A 89 -11.79 12.31 -14.53
C SER A 89 -11.07 13.62 -14.20
N THR A 90 -10.16 14.00 -15.09
CA THR A 90 -9.42 15.28 -15.02
C THR A 90 -10.08 16.39 -15.83
N LYS A 91 -11.25 16.13 -16.43
CA LYS A 91 -12.04 17.16 -17.12
C LYS A 91 -12.65 18.11 -16.10
N GLY A 92 -12.54 19.41 -16.38
CA GLY A 92 -13.13 20.45 -15.53
C GLY A 92 -12.31 20.76 -14.28
N LEU A 93 -11.03 20.33 -14.22
CA LEU A 93 -10.12 20.82 -13.19
C LEU A 93 -10.02 22.35 -13.28
N PRO A 94 -9.91 23.07 -12.14
CA PRO A 94 -9.89 24.53 -12.16
C PRO A 94 -8.58 25.05 -12.78
N ILE A 95 -8.68 25.69 -13.95
CA ILE A 95 -7.54 26.24 -14.71
C ILE A 95 -6.72 27.18 -13.82
N GLY A 96 -5.39 27.07 -13.90
CA GLY A 96 -4.45 27.87 -13.11
C GLY A 96 -4.26 27.38 -11.67
N THR A 97 -4.98 26.35 -11.23
CA THR A 97 -4.73 25.72 -9.92
C THR A 97 -3.49 24.83 -10.00
N THR A 98 -2.60 24.96 -9.02
CA THR A 98 -1.43 24.08 -8.88
C THR A 98 -1.69 23.00 -7.85
N PHE A 99 -1.71 21.75 -8.28
CA PHE A 99 -1.76 20.58 -7.42
C PHE A 99 -0.34 20.09 -7.12
N THR A 100 -0.12 19.64 -5.88
CA THR A 100 1.18 19.18 -5.38
C THR A 100 1.11 17.78 -4.78
N HIS A 101 -0.09 17.32 -4.41
CA HIS A 101 -0.30 16.03 -3.76
C HIS A 101 -1.52 15.32 -4.33
N ILE A 102 -1.59 14.02 -4.07
CA ILE A 102 -2.73 13.17 -4.36
C ILE A 102 -3.12 12.38 -3.12
N LYS A 103 -4.44 12.21 -2.92
CA LYS A 103 -5.04 11.48 -1.81
C LYS A 103 -5.93 10.36 -2.36
N PRO A 104 -5.42 9.13 -2.50
CA PRO A 104 -6.27 7.96 -2.68
C PRO A 104 -6.96 7.58 -1.37
N THR A 105 -8.22 7.16 -1.48
CA THR A 105 -8.94 6.41 -0.45
C THR A 105 -9.14 4.99 -0.96
N MET A 106 -8.74 4.01 -0.14
CA MET A 106 -8.75 2.59 -0.50
C MET A 106 -9.49 1.77 0.54
N LEU A 107 -10.09 0.66 0.12
CA LEU A 107 -10.59 -0.33 1.07
C LEU A 107 -9.42 -0.92 1.86
N ARG A 108 -9.66 -1.16 3.16
CA ARG A 108 -8.72 -1.89 4.02
C ARG A 108 -8.58 -3.34 3.61
N LYS A 109 -9.52 -3.89 2.83
CA LYS A 109 -9.44 -5.23 2.25
C LYS A 109 -8.37 -5.24 1.15
N ILE A 110 -7.32 -6.04 1.35
CA ILE A 110 -6.20 -6.21 0.43
C ILE A 110 -6.08 -7.70 0.11
N GLN A 111 -5.92 -8.08 -1.15
CA GLN A 111 -5.64 -9.49 -1.49
C GLN A 111 -4.17 -9.66 -1.85
N LEU A 112 -3.52 -10.65 -1.23
CA LEU A 112 -2.08 -10.85 -1.32
C LEU A 112 -1.77 -12.30 -1.64
N GLN A 113 -0.79 -12.51 -2.52
CA GLN A 113 -0.22 -13.82 -2.76
C GLN A 113 1.30 -13.68 -2.90
N GLY A 114 2.03 -14.41 -2.08
CA GLY A 114 3.49 -14.45 -2.14
C GLY A 114 4.10 -15.19 -0.97
N SER A 115 5.43 -15.22 -0.96
CA SER A 115 6.24 -15.89 0.04
C SER A 115 7.41 -15.01 0.45
N VAL A 116 7.80 -15.08 1.72
CA VAL A 116 8.91 -14.32 2.29
C VAL A 116 9.84 -15.27 3.03
N SER A 117 11.14 -15.18 2.78
CA SER A 117 12.14 -15.89 3.60
C SER A 117 12.29 -15.17 4.93
N VAL A 118 12.07 -15.87 6.03
CA VAL A 118 12.13 -15.37 7.40
C VAL A 118 13.41 -15.85 8.06
N SER A 119 14.27 -14.90 8.40
CA SER A 119 15.55 -15.14 9.09
C SER A 119 15.65 -14.27 10.35
N GLY A 120 16.44 -14.72 11.32
CA GLY A 120 16.62 -14.04 12.60
C GLY A 120 17.55 -14.83 13.52
N SER A 121 17.83 -14.28 14.70
CA SER A 121 18.65 -14.95 15.71
C SER A 121 17.82 -16.01 16.47
N GLY A 122 18.45 -17.15 16.78
CA GLY A 122 17.84 -18.18 17.64
C GLY A 122 16.88 -19.16 16.95
N PHE A 123 16.74 -19.11 15.62
CA PHE A 123 15.95 -20.09 14.87
C PHE A 123 16.52 -20.32 13.46
N THR A 124 16.13 -21.44 12.84
CA THR A 124 16.54 -21.76 11.46
C THR A 124 15.69 -20.96 10.49
N THR A 125 16.32 -20.40 9.44
CA THR A 125 15.61 -19.69 8.38
C THR A 125 14.53 -20.59 7.77
N PHE A 126 13.33 -20.05 7.60
CA PHE A 126 12.20 -20.74 6.99
C PHE A 126 11.45 -19.81 6.03
N THR A 127 10.54 -20.34 5.22
CA THR A 127 9.74 -19.53 4.30
C THR A 127 8.31 -19.41 4.83
N CYS A 128 7.82 -18.17 4.90
CA CYS A 128 6.43 -17.88 5.22
C CYS A 128 5.64 -17.67 3.93
N HIS A 129 4.49 -18.33 3.79
CA HIS A 129 3.61 -18.23 2.65
C HIS A 129 2.25 -17.66 3.05
N THR A 130 1.68 -16.86 2.15
CA THR A 130 0.24 -16.51 2.18
C THR A 130 -0.64 -17.78 2.20
N ASP A 131 -1.68 -17.73 3.02
CA ASP A 131 -2.60 -18.84 3.28
C ASP A 131 -4.07 -18.39 3.19
N SER A 132 -4.78 -18.80 2.15
CA SER A 132 -6.19 -18.47 1.94
C SER A 132 -7.12 -19.15 2.95
N SER A 133 -6.62 -20.15 3.69
CA SER A 133 -7.39 -20.91 4.68
C SER A 133 -7.24 -20.35 6.10
N ALA A 134 -6.39 -19.34 6.30
CA ALA A 134 -6.22 -18.70 7.59
C ALA A 134 -7.52 -17.98 8.01
N THR A 135 -7.90 -18.13 9.27
CA THR A 135 -9.13 -17.54 9.83
C THR A 135 -8.82 -16.72 11.08
N LEU A 136 -9.81 -15.96 11.55
CA LEU A 136 -9.67 -15.03 12.68
C LEU A 136 -10.19 -15.60 14.01
N ASN A 137 -10.71 -16.83 14.02
CA ASN A 137 -11.42 -17.40 15.17
C ASN A 137 -12.55 -16.47 15.72
N GLY A 138 -13.30 -15.81 14.84
CA GLY A 138 -14.34 -14.85 15.22
C GLY A 138 -13.85 -13.52 15.79
N ALA A 139 -12.54 -13.27 15.85
CA ALA A 139 -11.99 -11.98 16.26
C ALA A 139 -12.28 -10.88 15.23
N ASN A 140 -12.20 -9.62 15.66
CA ASN A 140 -12.32 -8.48 14.76
C ASN A 140 -11.18 -8.51 13.72
N LYS A 141 -11.55 -8.46 12.42
CA LYS A 141 -10.65 -8.49 11.26
C LYS A 141 -9.57 -7.40 11.27
N TYR A 142 -9.78 -6.31 11.98
CA TYR A 142 -8.85 -5.19 12.07
C TYR A 142 -7.85 -5.28 13.22
N ASN A 143 -8.01 -6.23 14.13
CA ASN A 143 -7.18 -6.39 15.33
C ASN A 143 -6.32 -7.66 15.30
N ARG A 144 -6.14 -8.27 14.12
CA ARG A 144 -5.37 -9.50 13.95
C ARG A 144 -4.51 -9.46 12.69
N LEU A 145 -3.26 -9.90 12.80
CA LEU A 145 -2.53 -10.43 11.65
C LEU A 145 -2.83 -11.92 11.51
N LEU A 146 -3.26 -12.33 10.32
CA LEU A 146 -3.48 -13.73 9.99
C LEU A 146 -2.15 -14.50 9.96
N ALA A 147 -2.21 -15.77 10.34
CA ALA A 147 -1.08 -16.67 10.24
C ALA A 147 -0.78 -16.95 8.76
N GLY A 148 0.50 -16.95 8.41
CA GLY A 148 0.99 -17.60 7.21
C GLY A 148 1.22 -19.09 7.46
N LYS A 149 1.53 -19.82 6.39
CA LYS A 149 1.95 -21.22 6.47
C LYS A 149 3.42 -21.36 6.12
N THR A 150 4.10 -22.30 6.77
CA THR A 150 5.55 -22.52 6.61
C THR A 150 5.90 -23.67 5.65
N SER A 151 4.90 -24.21 4.97
CA SER A 151 5.06 -25.28 3.98
C SER A 151 4.06 -25.13 2.83
N GLY A 152 4.31 -25.85 1.73
CA GLY A 152 3.48 -25.80 0.53
C GLY A 152 3.72 -24.55 -0.30
N SER A 153 2.69 -24.10 -1.02
CA SER A 153 2.77 -22.97 -1.95
C SER A 153 1.83 -21.84 -1.54
N PRO A 154 2.17 -20.57 -1.82
CA PRO A 154 1.34 -19.43 -1.45
C PRO A 154 -0.01 -19.45 -2.16
N THR A 155 -1.05 -19.09 -1.42
CA THR A 155 -2.44 -19.01 -1.90
C THR A 155 -2.98 -17.61 -1.64
N LEU A 156 -3.85 -17.10 -2.53
CA LEU A 156 -4.39 -15.75 -2.42
C LEU A 156 -5.15 -15.54 -1.10
N MET A 157 -4.53 -14.80 -0.19
CA MET A 157 -5.03 -14.49 1.15
C MET A 157 -5.74 -13.13 1.13
N THR A 158 -6.81 -12.98 1.91
CA THR A 158 -7.41 -11.67 2.18
C THR A 158 -6.83 -11.13 3.48
N TYR A 159 -6.18 -9.98 3.39
CA TYR A 159 -5.70 -9.20 4.51
C TYR A 159 -6.62 -8.00 4.73
N TYR A 160 -6.76 -7.58 5.98
CA TYR A 160 -7.43 -6.34 6.33
C TYR A 160 -6.41 -5.42 6.99
N LEU A 161 -6.18 -4.25 6.41
CA LEU A 161 -5.29 -3.25 6.97
C LEU A 161 -5.68 -2.99 8.42
N ASN A 162 -4.76 -3.26 9.33
CA ASN A 162 -5.05 -3.28 10.75
C ASN A 162 -5.28 -1.88 11.34
N THR A 163 -5.96 -1.83 12.48
CA THR A 163 -6.11 -0.59 13.27
C THR A 163 -4.82 -0.36 14.04
N ASP A 164 -4.33 0.88 14.01
CA ASP A 164 -3.17 1.28 14.81
C ASP A 164 -3.58 1.40 16.28
N SER A 165 -2.63 1.32 17.20
CA SER A 165 -2.91 1.31 18.62
C SER A 165 -1.72 1.80 19.43
N GLY A 166 -2.01 2.66 20.41
CA GLY A 166 -1.01 3.20 21.31
C GLY A 166 0.02 4.09 20.61
N GLU A 167 1.21 4.16 21.21
CA GLU A 167 2.30 5.03 20.76
C GLU A 167 3.58 4.23 20.47
N GLN A 168 4.19 4.53 19.34
CA GLN A 168 5.47 3.93 18.93
C GLN A 168 6.33 4.97 18.23
N THR A 169 7.62 5.01 18.58
CA THR A 169 8.62 5.78 17.83
C THR A 169 9.48 4.83 17.00
N GLN A 170 9.53 5.07 15.68
CA GLN A 170 10.34 4.30 14.76
C GLN A 170 11.08 5.25 13.81
N ASN A 171 12.38 5.02 13.62
CA ASN A 171 13.24 5.84 12.75
C ASN A 171 13.14 7.36 12.99
N GLY A 172 12.90 7.78 14.24
CA GLY A 172 12.77 9.19 14.63
C GLY A 172 11.38 9.80 14.39
N VAL A 173 10.41 9.03 13.91
CA VAL A 173 9.01 9.44 13.75
C VAL A 173 8.17 8.82 14.87
N THR A 174 7.40 9.63 15.58
CA THR A 174 6.46 9.16 16.61
C THR A 174 5.06 9.04 16.03
N TYR A 175 4.50 7.85 16.15
CA TYR A 175 3.14 7.49 15.78
C TYR A 175 2.31 7.39 17.05
N THR A 176 1.44 8.36 17.30
CA THR A 176 0.51 8.35 18.44
C THR A 176 -0.90 8.14 17.91
N SER A 177 -1.41 6.91 18.00
CA SER A 177 -2.77 6.58 17.59
C SER A 177 -3.77 6.99 18.68
N GLN A 178 -4.95 7.45 18.27
CA GLN A 178 -6.06 7.74 19.19
C GLN A 178 -6.78 6.45 19.65
N ASN A 179 -6.47 5.32 19.03
CA ASN A 179 -7.01 4.03 19.41
C ASN A 179 -6.33 3.47 20.67
N ALA A 180 -7.07 2.67 21.44
CA ALA A 180 -6.56 2.04 22.65
C ALA A 180 -5.34 1.13 22.36
N ALA A 181 -4.32 1.18 23.23
CA ALA A 181 -3.12 0.34 23.14
C ALA A 181 -3.43 -1.16 23.31
N ASN A 182 -2.49 -2.03 22.88
CA ASN A 182 -2.53 -3.49 23.04
C ASN A 182 -3.72 -4.21 22.35
N LEU A 183 -4.35 -3.59 21.34
CA LEU A 183 -5.46 -4.24 20.61
C LEU A 183 -4.98 -5.31 19.62
N MET A 184 -3.80 -5.12 19.04
CA MET A 184 -3.26 -5.97 17.99
C MET A 184 -2.73 -7.31 18.51
N LYS A 185 -3.03 -8.38 17.78
CA LYS A 185 -2.41 -9.69 18.01
C LYS A 185 -2.02 -10.37 16.70
N GLN A 186 -0.96 -11.16 16.75
CA GLN A 186 -0.55 -12.05 15.67
C GLN A 186 -1.15 -13.44 15.89
N CYS A 187 -1.83 -14.00 14.90
CA CYS A 187 -2.25 -15.40 14.91
C CYS A 187 -1.02 -16.31 14.70
N LEU A 188 -0.82 -17.31 15.58
CA LEU A 188 0.33 -18.23 15.53
C LEU A 188 0.03 -19.53 14.78
N ASN A 189 -1.24 -19.75 14.43
CA ASN A 189 -1.74 -20.90 13.71
C ASN A 189 -2.89 -20.50 12.78
N GLN A 190 -3.17 -21.37 11.80
CA GLN A 190 -4.11 -21.11 10.72
C GLN A 190 -5.53 -20.77 11.22
N ASP A 191 -6.00 -21.40 12.29
CA ASP A 191 -7.32 -21.15 12.86
C ASP A 191 -7.34 -19.97 13.87
N CYS A 192 -6.19 -19.35 14.13
CA CYS A 192 -6.00 -18.30 15.13
C CYS A 192 -6.50 -18.67 16.54
N SER A 193 -6.44 -19.94 16.91
CA SER A 193 -6.69 -20.38 18.30
C SER A 193 -5.54 -20.04 19.25
N SER A 194 -4.34 -19.75 18.72
CA SER A 194 -3.19 -19.27 19.47
C SER A 194 -2.73 -17.91 18.94
N THR A 195 -2.39 -16.99 19.85
CA THR A 195 -2.00 -15.63 19.49
C THR A 195 -0.82 -15.12 20.29
N TYR A 196 0.02 -14.30 19.66
CA TYR A 196 0.98 -13.43 20.32
C TYR A 196 0.42 -12.01 20.45
N SER A 197 0.60 -11.37 21.60
CA SER A 197 0.10 -10.02 21.88
C SER A 197 1.24 -9.00 21.80
N TRP A 198 1.03 -7.93 21.05
CA TRP A 198 1.94 -6.78 21.05
C TRP A 198 1.49 -5.71 22.02
N THR A 199 2.46 -4.94 22.51
CA THR A 199 2.18 -3.80 23.39
C THR A 199 1.51 -2.66 22.62
N ASN A 200 2.13 -2.27 21.49
CA ASN A 200 1.63 -1.30 20.55
C ASN A 200 1.81 -1.86 19.14
N TYR A 201 1.02 -1.36 18.20
CA TYR A 201 1.15 -1.67 16.79
C TYR A 201 0.72 -0.45 16.00
N ASN A 202 1.65 0.11 15.23
CA ASN A 202 1.39 1.26 14.38
C ASN A 202 1.93 0.98 12.97
N LYS A 203 1.19 1.42 11.95
CA LYS A 203 1.66 1.53 10.58
C LYS A 203 2.85 2.50 10.54
N ASP A 204 4.05 1.98 10.36
CA ASP A 204 5.26 2.78 10.17
C ASP A 204 5.50 3.07 8.68
N LEU A 205 4.98 4.20 8.21
CA LEU A 205 5.29 4.67 6.86
C LEU A 205 6.79 4.98 6.74
N PRO A 206 7.51 4.43 5.75
CA PRO A 206 8.96 4.64 5.61
C PRO A 206 9.33 5.98 4.95
N THR A 207 8.70 7.06 5.39
CA THR A 207 8.79 8.40 4.80
C THR A 207 10.21 8.98 4.87
N SER A 208 10.96 8.65 5.92
CA SER A 208 12.36 9.05 6.10
C SER A 208 13.33 8.34 5.16
N THR A 209 12.91 7.22 4.56
CA THR A 209 13.72 6.47 3.60
C THR A 209 13.37 6.86 2.16
N ASP A 210 12.08 6.96 1.84
CA ASP A 210 11.60 7.29 0.51
C ASP A 210 10.15 7.79 0.58
N SER A 211 9.92 9.05 0.22
CA SER A 211 8.59 9.67 0.23
C SER A 211 7.60 9.00 -0.72
N ARG A 212 8.07 8.17 -1.67
CA ARG A 212 7.21 7.40 -2.58
C ARG A 212 6.44 6.29 -1.88
N PHE A 213 6.76 5.95 -0.63
CA PHE A 213 5.90 5.07 0.17
C PHE A 213 4.65 5.76 0.72
N GLY A 214 4.54 7.08 0.55
CA GLY A 214 3.50 7.92 1.15
C GLY A 214 4.11 8.91 2.13
N LEU A 215 3.37 9.98 2.42
CA LEU A 215 3.74 11.01 3.39
C LEU A 215 2.98 10.85 4.71
N SER A 216 1.72 10.41 4.63
CA SER A 216 0.86 10.14 5.77
C SER A 216 -0.19 9.10 5.42
N ILE A 217 -0.73 8.44 6.46
CA ILE A 217 -1.77 7.42 6.37
C ILE A 217 -2.79 7.68 7.46
N GLU A 218 -4.07 7.44 7.20
CA GLU A 218 -5.12 7.74 8.16
C GLU A 218 -5.06 6.88 9.44
N ASP A 219 -5.24 7.50 10.61
CA ASP A 219 -5.44 6.79 11.89
C ASP A 219 -6.87 6.25 11.95
N ILE A 220 -7.09 5.14 11.27
CA ILE A 220 -8.40 4.50 11.13
C ILE A 220 -8.84 3.81 12.41
N THR A 221 -10.14 3.90 12.72
CA THR A 221 -10.74 3.17 13.84
C THR A 221 -10.97 1.70 13.47
N ASN A 222 -11.51 0.89 14.38
CA ASN A 222 -11.86 -0.51 14.11
C ASN A 222 -13.25 -0.71 13.48
N SER A 223 -13.96 0.38 13.14
CA SER A 223 -15.25 0.33 12.43
C SER A 223 -15.15 0.74 10.96
N ASP A 224 -14.09 1.44 10.56
CA ASP A 224 -13.94 1.94 9.20
C ASP A 224 -13.49 0.83 8.25
N ASP A 225 -14.06 0.77 7.05
CA ASP A 225 -13.72 -0.22 6.02
C ASP A 225 -12.73 0.32 4.97
N ASP A 226 -12.48 1.63 4.97
CA ASP A 226 -11.52 2.31 4.10
C ASP A 226 -10.47 3.07 4.90
N PHE A 227 -9.45 3.55 4.19
CA PHE A 227 -8.40 4.39 4.72
C PHE A 227 -7.85 5.27 3.61
N SER A 228 -7.34 6.44 3.98
CA SER A 228 -6.69 7.36 3.05
C SER A 228 -5.18 7.42 3.27
N MET A 229 -4.47 7.82 2.22
CA MET A 229 -3.04 8.14 2.27
C MET A 229 -2.76 9.43 1.50
N ILE A 230 -1.68 10.12 1.83
CA ILE A 230 -1.17 11.24 1.05
C ILE A 230 0.11 10.83 0.33
N PHE A 231 0.22 11.19 -0.94
CA PHE A 231 1.45 11.09 -1.72
C PHE A 231 1.78 12.44 -2.36
N ALA A 232 3.07 12.76 -2.46
CA ALA A 232 3.53 13.86 -3.29
C ALA A 232 3.43 13.48 -4.77
N LEU A 233 3.11 14.47 -5.61
CA LEU A 233 3.37 14.35 -7.05
C LEU A 233 4.89 14.40 -7.28
N LYS A 234 5.37 13.74 -8.33
CA LYS A 234 6.78 13.82 -8.74
C LYS A 234 7.21 15.27 -8.98
N GLU A 235 6.32 16.05 -9.60
CA GLU A 235 6.44 17.49 -9.78
C GLU A 235 5.06 18.13 -9.57
N PRO A 236 4.97 19.36 -9.04
CA PRO A 236 3.74 20.13 -9.03
C PRO A 236 3.14 20.27 -10.44
N TYR A 237 1.82 20.20 -10.55
CA TYR A 237 1.11 20.35 -11.82
C TYR A 237 0.14 21.52 -11.78
N THR A 238 0.29 22.45 -12.71
CA THR A 238 -0.63 23.58 -12.90
C THR A 238 -1.59 23.27 -14.03
N VAL A 239 -2.90 23.32 -13.74
CA VAL A 239 -3.94 22.97 -14.69
C VAL A 239 -3.94 23.93 -15.89
N SER A 240 -3.75 23.36 -17.08
CA SER A 240 -3.86 24.04 -18.38
C SER A 240 -5.29 23.91 -18.96
N GLU A 241 -5.51 24.39 -20.19
CA GLU A 241 -6.77 24.18 -20.91
C GLU A 241 -6.96 22.72 -21.37
N VAL A 242 -5.88 21.93 -21.39
CA VAL A 242 -5.91 20.51 -21.75
C VAL A 242 -6.20 19.70 -20.48
N ALA A 243 -7.13 18.75 -20.59
CA ALA A 243 -7.42 17.84 -19.49
C ALA A 243 -6.22 16.90 -19.29
N PRO A 244 -5.54 16.93 -18.12
CA PRO A 244 -4.33 16.15 -17.94
C PRO A 244 -4.60 14.67 -17.78
N LYS A 245 -3.53 13.87 -17.83
CA LYS A 245 -3.53 12.45 -17.45
C LYS A 245 -2.77 12.28 -16.15
N ILE A 246 -3.36 11.51 -15.24
CA ILE A 246 -2.71 11.06 -14.01
C ILE A 246 -2.15 9.67 -14.27
N ASP A 247 -0.84 9.53 -14.15
CA ASP A 247 -0.14 8.26 -14.25
C ASP A 247 0.45 7.89 -12.89
N ILE A 248 0.27 6.63 -12.49
CA ILE A 248 0.85 6.08 -11.26
C ILE A 248 1.66 4.84 -11.61
N ALA A 249 2.93 4.85 -11.22
CA ALA A 249 3.83 3.71 -11.36
C ALA A 249 4.11 3.08 -10.00
N PHE A 250 4.01 1.76 -9.91
CA PHE A 250 4.18 0.99 -8.68
C PHE A 250 5.52 0.24 -8.63
N GLY A 251 6.13 0.22 -7.46
CA GLY A 251 7.31 -0.58 -7.12
C GLY A 251 6.97 -1.65 -6.09
N THR A 252 6.89 -2.91 -6.53
CA THR A 252 6.39 -4.05 -5.73
C THR A 252 7.46 -4.95 -5.13
N LYS A 253 8.74 -4.74 -5.44
CA LYS A 253 9.84 -5.67 -5.07
C LYS A 253 9.90 -6.08 -3.59
N MET A 254 9.27 -5.32 -2.69
CA MET A 254 9.34 -5.50 -1.25
C MET A 254 7.99 -5.21 -0.58
N SER A 255 6.90 -5.22 -1.34
CA SER A 255 5.57 -4.87 -0.84
C SER A 255 4.87 -6.04 -0.12
N LEU A 256 5.64 -7.04 0.30
CA LEU A 256 5.19 -8.14 1.14
C LEU A 256 6.17 -8.32 2.31
N SER A 257 5.65 -8.39 3.53
CA SER A 257 6.43 -8.59 4.75
C SER A 257 6.00 -9.83 5.51
N ALA A 258 6.92 -10.45 6.25
CA ALA A 258 6.59 -11.52 7.18
C ALA A 258 7.27 -11.33 8.54
N ASP A 259 6.51 -11.66 9.58
CA ASP A 259 6.93 -11.55 10.98
C ASP A 259 6.81 -12.89 11.69
N THR A 260 7.63 -13.10 12.70
CA THR A 260 7.61 -14.29 13.56
C THR A 260 7.86 -13.90 15.01
N SER A 261 7.13 -14.50 15.95
CA SER A 261 7.29 -14.28 17.40
C SER A 261 7.95 -15.46 18.12
N ASN A 262 8.09 -16.61 17.46
CA ASN A 262 8.59 -17.85 18.06
C ASN A 262 9.53 -18.65 17.16
N GLY A 263 9.95 -18.09 16.02
CA GLY A 263 10.90 -18.71 15.09
C GLY A 263 10.38 -19.94 14.34
N THR A 264 9.10 -20.29 14.48
CA THR A 264 8.50 -21.52 13.90
C THR A 264 7.16 -21.29 13.21
N SER A 265 6.43 -20.26 13.65
CA SER A 265 5.22 -19.74 12.99
C SER A 265 5.48 -18.37 12.39
N CYS A 266 4.59 -17.90 11.54
CA CYS A 266 4.69 -16.57 10.96
C CYS A 266 3.32 -15.94 10.69
N SER A 267 3.31 -14.62 10.57
CA SER A 267 2.27 -13.87 9.86
C SER A 267 2.87 -13.25 8.62
N ILE A 268 2.04 -13.09 7.58
CA ILE A 268 2.44 -12.44 6.34
C ILE A 268 1.43 -11.33 6.04
N SER A 269 1.94 -10.16 5.72
CA SER A 269 1.19 -8.91 5.65
C SER A 269 1.66 -8.08 4.45
N PRO A 270 0.82 -7.16 3.93
CA PRO A 270 1.27 -6.21 2.93
C PRO A 270 2.31 -5.28 3.56
N TYR A 271 3.32 -4.97 2.77
CA TYR A 271 4.23 -3.87 3.03
C TYR A 271 3.96 -2.74 2.04
N TYR A 272 4.36 -1.52 2.36
CA TYR A 272 4.08 -0.35 1.54
C TYR A 272 4.59 -0.50 0.10
N VAL A 273 3.79 -0.06 -0.86
CA VAL A 273 4.12 -0.06 -2.28
C VAL A 273 4.68 1.31 -2.63
N LYS A 274 5.89 1.35 -3.19
CA LYS A 274 6.41 2.62 -3.71
C LYS A 274 5.53 3.07 -4.88
N SER A 275 5.11 4.32 -4.87
CA SER A 275 4.27 4.91 -5.89
C SER A 275 4.92 6.20 -6.40
N GLU A 276 5.16 6.28 -7.70
CA GLU A 276 5.55 7.52 -8.37
C GLU A 276 4.34 8.03 -9.15
N ILE A 277 3.90 9.24 -8.82
CA ILE A 277 2.72 9.87 -9.44
C ILE A 277 3.15 11.02 -10.32
N THR A 278 2.72 11.01 -11.58
CA THR A 278 2.97 12.08 -12.55
C THR A 278 1.66 12.57 -13.13
N ILE A 279 1.58 13.88 -13.40
CA ILE A 279 0.46 14.50 -14.11
C ILE A 279 1.02 15.22 -15.32
N THR A 280 0.49 14.92 -16.51
CA THR A 280 0.95 15.48 -17.79
C THR A 280 -0.23 15.84 -18.69
N ASP A 281 -0.04 16.76 -19.64
CA ASP A 281 -1.03 17.08 -20.69
C ASP A 281 -1.11 15.98 -21.78
#